data_AF-A0A6N6QE06-F1
#
_entry.id   AF-A0A6N6QE06-F1
#
_cell.length_a   1.000
_cell.length_b   1.000
_cell.length_c   1.000
_cell.angle_alpha   90.00
_cell.angle_beta   90.00
_cell.angle_gamma   90.00
#
_symmetry.space_group_name_H-M   'P 1'
#
loop_
_entity.id
_entity.type
_entity.pdbx_description
1 polymer ?
#
loop_
_entity_poly.entity_id
_entity_poly.type
_entity_poly.pdbx_seq_one_letter_code
_entity_poly.pdbx_strand_id
1 'polypeptide(L)' 'MADLANRYAQNITGKFYVDNQCIDCDLCRETAPNNFTRWDDGGYSYVFKQPSTPEEEAACKEAMEGCPVEAIGNNG' A
#
# COMPACT_ATOMS: atom_id res chain seq x y z
N MET A 1 2.30 -8.89 -9.45
CA MET A 1 3.34 -8.30 -8.59
C MET A 1 3.54 -6.85 -8.95
N ALA A 2 3.54 -5.99 -7.93
CA ALA A 2 3.62 -4.54 -8.06
C ALA A 2 4.90 -4.09 -8.78
N ASP A 3 4.78 -3.00 -9.56
CA ASP A 3 5.88 -2.35 -10.26
C ASP A 3 6.09 -0.92 -9.73
N LEU A 4 7.30 -0.62 -9.29
CA LEU A 4 7.67 0.71 -8.81
C LEU A 4 7.45 1.80 -9.86
N ALA A 5 7.63 1.48 -11.14
CA ALA A 5 7.38 2.43 -12.24
C ALA A 5 5.91 2.85 -12.32
N ASN A 6 5.00 2.01 -11.82
CA ASN A 6 3.56 2.21 -11.84
C ASN A 6 2.99 2.73 -10.52
N ARG A 7 3.84 3.07 -9.54
CA ARG A 7 3.39 3.56 -8.23
C ARG A 7 2.53 4.82 -8.35
N TYR A 8 1.47 4.92 -7.57
CA TYR A 8 0.71 6.17 -7.48
C TYR A 8 1.54 7.30 -6.88
N ALA A 9 1.33 8.53 -7.37
CA ALA A 9 2.06 9.72 -6.91
C ALA A 9 1.76 10.11 -5.46
N GLN A 10 0.61 9.66 -4.93
CA GLN A 10 0.14 9.91 -3.56
C GLN A 10 0.92 9.10 -2.53
N ASN A 11 1.59 8.01 -2.94
CA ASN A 11 2.45 7.27 -2.04
C ASN A 11 3.56 8.18 -1.51
N ILE A 12 3.74 8.21 -0.20
CA ILE A 12 4.96 8.79 0.38
C ILE A 12 6.16 7.96 -0.05
N THR A 13 7.29 8.64 -0.26
CA THR A 13 8.57 7.98 -0.54
C THR A 13 8.97 7.03 0.60
N GLY A 14 9.32 5.80 0.25
CA GLY A 14 9.84 4.83 1.20
C GLY A 14 9.75 3.40 0.67
N LYS A 15 9.75 2.46 1.62
CA LYS A 15 9.85 1.02 1.38
C LYS A 15 8.60 0.45 0.70
N PHE A 16 7.42 0.77 1.24
CA PHE A 16 6.15 0.28 0.71
C PHE A 16 5.52 1.27 -0.26
N TYR A 17 4.81 0.77 -1.25
CA TYR A 17 4.03 1.58 -2.20
C TYR A 17 2.86 0.77 -2.76
N VAL A 18 1.85 1.48 -3.25
CA VAL A 18 0.75 0.92 -4.05
C VAL A 18 0.89 1.38 -5.50
N ASP A 19 0.74 0.46 -6.43
CA ASP A 19 0.77 0.76 -7.87
C ASP A 19 -0.61 0.81 -8.53
N ASN A 20 -0.61 1.13 -9.82
CA ASN A 20 -1.83 1.30 -10.60
C ASN A 20 -2.66 0.02 -10.83
N GLN A 21 -2.22 -1.14 -10.32
CA GLN A 21 -3.02 -2.36 -10.33
C GLN A 21 -4.05 -2.38 -9.20
N CYS A 22 -4.02 -1.42 -8.25
CA CYS A 22 -4.97 -1.33 -7.16
C CYS A 22 -6.43 -1.28 -7.66
N ILE A 23 -7.28 -2.13 -7.09
CA ILE A 23 -8.72 -2.24 -7.41
C ILE A 23 -9.64 -1.71 -6.30
N ASP A 24 -9.10 -0.97 -5.33
CA ASP A 24 -9.85 -0.39 -4.20
C ASP A 24 -10.71 -1.41 -3.42
N CYS A 25 -10.12 -2.57 -3.10
CA CYS A 25 -10.79 -3.65 -2.35
C CYS A 25 -10.79 -3.48 -0.82
N ASP A 26 -10.28 -2.36 -0.32
CA ASP A 26 -10.21 -1.96 1.10
C ASP A 26 -9.31 -2.78 2.03
N LEU A 27 -8.96 -4.03 1.68
CA LEU A 27 -8.22 -4.94 2.57
C LEU A 27 -6.95 -4.33 3.18
N CYS A 28 -6.13 -3.63 2.39
CA CYS A 28 -4.92 -3.00 2.91
C CYS A 28 -5.17 -1.93 3.98
N ARG A 29 -6.31 -1.23 3.90
CA ARG A 29 -6.71 -0.21 4.88
C ARG A 29 -7.31 -0.84 6.12
N GLU A 30 -7.90 -2.03 6.02
CA GLU A 30 -8.36 -2.80 7.17
C GLU A 30 -7.18 -3.45 7.91
N THR A 31 -6.23 -4.03 7.18
CA THR A 31 -5.05 -4.70 7.74
C THR A 31 -4.03 -3.72 8.31
N ALA A 32 -3.77 -2.60 7.62
CA ALA A 32 -2.75 -1.62 8.01
C ALA A 32 -3.28 -0.16 7.93
N PRO A 33 -4.31 0.19 8.73
CA PRO A 33 -4.97 1.50 8.69
C PRO A 33 -4.04 2.67 9.03
N ASN A 34 -2.96 2.42 9.75
CA ASN A 34 -1.98 3.45 10.12
C ASN A 34 -1.02 3.80 8.96
N ASN A 35 -1.05 3.04 7.87
CA ASN A 35 -0.08 3.15 6.77
C ASN A 35 -0.75 3.35 5.41
N PHE A 36 -1.93 2.76 5.19
CA PHE A 36 -2.68 2.85 3.95
C PHE A 36 -3.96 3.68 4.12
N THR A 37 -4.24 4.53 3.14
CA THR A 37 -5.49 5.29 3.07
C THR A 37 -5.99 5.34 1.64
N ARG A 38 -7.21 5.85 1.45
CA ARG A 38 -7.86 5.97 0.15
C ARG A 38 -7.57 7.34 -0.46
N TRP A 39 -7.36 7.36 -1.78
CA TRP A 39 -7.48 8.57 -2.59
C TRP A 39 -8.87 8.59 -3.23
N ASP A 40 -9.76 9.44 -2.69
CA ASP A 40 -11.18 9.44 -3.07
C ASP A 40 -11.40 9.77 -4.56
N ASP A 41 -10.70 10.79 -5.08
CA ASP A 41 -10.88 11.25 -6.47
C ASP A 41 -10.46 10.20 -7.52
N GLY A 42 -9.52 9.32 -7.17
CA GLY A 42 -8.98 8.32 -8.10
C GLY A 42 -9.46 6.90 -7.87
N GLY A 43 -10.12 6.62 -6.73
CA GLY A 43 -10.62 5.28 -6.41
C GLY A 43 -9.50 4.25 -6.28
N TYR A 44 -8.47 4.55 -5.48
CA TYR A 44 -7.40 3.60 -5.15
C TYR A 44 -6.84 3.87 -3.76
N SER A 45 -6.14 2.88 -3.23
CA SER A 45 -5.39 3.03 -1.98
C SER A 45 -3.94 3.45 -2.24
N TYR A 46 -3.32 4.10 -1.27
CA TYR A 46 -1.91 4.48 -1.32
C TYR A 46 -1.30 4.47 0.09
N VAL A 47 0.03 4.38 0.16
CA VAL A 47 0.77 4.49 1.42
C VAL A 47 0.86 5.97 1.82
N PHE A 48 0.17 6.38 2.87
CA PHE A 48 0.24 7.75 3.41
C PHE A 48 1.23 7.90 4.56
N LYS A 49 1.71 6.79 5.12
CA LYS A 49 2.75 6.75 6.15
C LYS A 49 3.56 5.45 6.01
N GLN A 50 4.88 5.56 5.95
CA GLN A 50 5.76 4.39 6.00
C GLN A 50 5.80 3.81 7.42
N PRO A 51 5.94 2.48 7.58
CA PRO A 51 6.02 1.87 8.89
C PRO A 51 7.23 2.41 9.66
N SER A 52 6.99 2.77 10.91
CA SER A 52 7.97 3.34 11.85
C SER A 52 8.24 2.43 13.05
N THR A 53 7.44 1.37 13.21
CA THR A 53 7.61 0.35 14.25
C THR A 53 7.55 -1.07 13.65
N PRO A 54 8.06 -2.09 14.36
CA PRO A 54 7.97 -3.48 13.91
C PRO A 54 6.52 -3.95 13.68
N GLU A 55 5.57 -3.46 14.48
CA GLU A 55 4.15 -3.79 14.36
C GLU A 55 3.55 -3.21 13.08
N GLU A 56 3.86 -1.94 12.76
CA GLU A 56 3.44 -1.32 11.49
C GLU A 56 4.08 -2.04 10.29
N GLU A 57 5.35 -2.45 10.40
CA GLU A 57 6.03 -3.18 9.33
C GLU A 57 5.40 -4.56 9.11
N ALA A 58 5.04 -5.27 10.17
CA ALA A 58 4.33 -6.55 10.09
C ALA A 58 2.95 -6.37 9.42
N ALA A 59 2.18 -5.37 9.84
CA ALA A 59 0.88 -5.07 9.24
C ALA A 59 0.99 -4.69 7.76
N CYS A 60 2.00 -3.90 7.37
CA CYS A 60 2.25 -3.58 5.96
C CYS A 60 2.62 -4.80 5.11
N LYS A 61 3.40 -5.74 5.68
CA LYS A 61 3.73 -7.01 5.02
C LYS A 61 2.49 -7.88 4.86
N GLU A 62 1.66 -7.98 5.89
CA GLU A 62 0.39 -8.72 5.82
C GLU A 62 -0.55 -8.12 4.77
N ALA A 63 -0.69 -6.78 4.73
CA ALA A 63 -1.47 -6.09 3.70
C ALA A 63 -0.94 -6.38 2.29
N MET A 64 0.39 -6.41 2.13
CA MET A 64 1.06 -6.72 0.87
C MET A 64 0.78 -8.14 0.41
N GLU A 65 0.95 -9.12 1.29
CA GLU A 65 0.70 -10.55 1.02
C GLU A 65 -0.78 -10.85 0.80
N GLY A 66 -1.67 -10.11 1.47
CA GLY A 66 -3.12 -10.24 1.32
C GLY A 66 -3.69 -9.56 0.07
N CYS A 67 -2.94 -8.69 -0.62
CA CYS A 67 -3.46 -7.93 -1.75
C CYS A 67 -3.89 -8.86 -2.90
N PRO A 68 -5.19 -8.90 -3.27
CA PRO A 68 -5.71 -9.89 -4.23
C PRO A 68 -5.17 -9.73 -5.66
N VAL A 69 -4.60 -8.55 -5.96
CA VAL A 69 -4.04 -8.18 -7.25
C VAL A 69 -2.53 -7.90 -7.16
N GLU A 70 -1.92 -8.18 -6.00
CA GLU A 70 -0.50 -7.96 -5.71
C GLU A 70 -0.02 -6.53 -6.04
N ALA A 71 -0.89 -5.52 -5.86
CA ALA A 71 -0.63 -4.12 -6.19
C ALA A 71 0.22 -3.38 -5.15
N ILE A 72 0.59 -4.06 -4.06
CA ILE A 72 1.44 -3.49 -3.00
C ILE A 72 2.83 -4.06 -3.19
N GLY A 73 3.82 -3.18 -3.30
CA GLY A 73 5.22 -3.54 -3.43
C GLY A 73 6.03 -3.11 -2.22
N ASN A 74 7.19 -3.76 -2.04
CA ASN A 74 8.19 -3.42 -1.05
C ASN A 74 9.57 -3.44 -1.71
N ASN A 75 10.15 -2.26 -1.89
CA ASN A 75 11.41 -2.10 -2.63
C ASN A 75 12.66 -2.08 -1.74
N GLY A 76 12.63 -2.82 -0.63
CA GLY A 76 13.82 -3.21 0.14
C GLY A 76 14.82 -2.09 0.38
#